data_AF-A0A954LZ26-F1
#
_entry.id   AF-A0A954LZ26-F1
#
_cell.length_a   1.000
_cell.length_b   1.000
_cell.length_c   1.000
_cell.angle_alpha   90.00
_cell.angle_beta   90.00
_cell.angle_gamma   90.00
#
_symmetry.space_group_name_H-M   'P 1'
#
loop_
_entity.id
_entity.type
_entity.pdbx_description
1 polymer ?
#
loop_
_entity_poly.entity_id
_entity_poly.type
_entity_poly.pdbx_seq_one_letter_code
_entity_poly.pdbx_strand_id
1 'polypeptide(L)'
;MDTNELNDTLASLHEELTHGQELDEESRERLRVLLDDIRVALDGDPAERESPSSKDGSLGDRLQSAVVEFEAAHPHTSQLIGRIADGLSNMGI
;
A
#
# COMPACT_ATOMS: atom_id res chain seq x y z
N MET A 1 -11.50 0.02 10.83
CA MET A 1 -10.40 -0.82 10.34
C MET A 1 -9.43 -1.04 11.47
N ASP A 2 -9.38 -2.27 11.94
CA ASP A 2 -8.38 -2.72 12.91
C ASP A 2 -7.11 -3.19 12.18
N THR A 3 -5.97 -3.24 12.87
CA THR A 3 -4.67 -3.69 12.30
C THR A 3 -4.74 -5.08 11.66
N ASN A 4 -5.66 -5.92 12.13
CA ASN A 4 -5.88 -7.25 11.59
C ASN A 4 -6.61 -7.20 10.23
N GLU A 5 -7.62 -6.34 10.07
CA GLU A 5 -8.31 -6.14 8.78
C GLU A 5 -7.38 -5.53 7.73
N LEU A 6 -6.48 -4.65 8.16
CA LEU A 6 -5.47 -4.06 7.29
C LEU A 6 -4.49 -5.11 6.77
N ASN A 7 -4.00 -5.98 7.66
CA ASN A 7 -3.13 -7.10 7.28
C ASN A 7 -3.83 -8.08 6.32
N ASP A 8 -5.12 -8.36 6.54
CA ASP A 8 -5.91 -9.21 5.65
C ASP A 8 -6.05 -8.58 4.25
N THR A 9 -6.26 -7.26 4.19
CA THR A 9 -6.33 -6.50 2.93
C THR A 9 -4.97 -6.47 2.22
N LEU A 10 -3.87 -6.31 2.96
CA LEU A 10 -2.50 -6.38 2.42
C LEU A 10 -2.18 -7.78 1.88
N ALA A 11 -2.60 -8.83 2.58
CA ALA A 11 -2.44 -10.22 2.13
C ALA A 11 -3.24 -10.48 0.85
N SER A 12 -4.49 -10.01 0.79
CA SER A 12 -5.33 -10.09 -0.41
C SER A 12 -4.68 -9.36 -1.60
N LEU A 13 -4.15 -8.15 -1.39
CA LEU A 13 -3.42 -7.41 -2.41
C LEU A 13 -2.16 -8.16 -2.87
N HIS A 14 -1.42 -8.77 -1.96
CA HIS A 14 -0.24 -9.57 -2.28
C HIS A 14 -0.58 -10.83 -3.10
N GLU A 15 -1.70 -11.47 -2.79
CA GLU A 15 -2.18 -12.63 -3.52
C GLU A 15 -2.62 -12.24 -4.94
N GLU A 16 -3.35 -11.13 -5.08
CA GLU A 16 -3.71 -10.54 -6.37
C GLU A 16 -2.48 -10.14 -7.20
N LEU A 17 -1.44 -9.63 -6.56
CA LEU A 17 -0.16 -9.36 -7.23
C LEU A 17 0.53 -10.63 -7.68
N THR A 18 0.36 -11.74 -6.97
CA THR A 18 1.06 -13.00 -7.27
C THR A 18 0.29 -13.87 -8.27
N HIS A 19 -1.04 -13.76 -8.31
CA HIS A 19 -1.92 -14.59 -9.14
C HIS A 19 -2.67 -13.83 -10.23
N GLY A 20 -2.85 -12.53 -10.11
CA GLY A 20 -3.54 -11.70 -11.09
C GLY A 20 -2.69 -11.53 -12.33
N GLN A 21 -3.06 -12.20 -13.43
CA GLN A 21 -2.38 -12.14 -14.72
C GLN A 21 -2.39 -10.75 -15.38
N GLU A 22 -3.09 -9.79 -14.78
CA GLU A 22 -3.40 -8.48 -15.37
C GLU A 22 -2.36 -7.39 -15.06
N LEU A 23 -1.57 -7.48 -13.99
CA LEU A 23 -0.55 -6.46 -13.70
C LEU A 23 0.77 -6.73 -14.45
N ASP A 24 1.32 -5.66 -15.03
CA ASP A 24 2.69 -5.64 -15.56
C ASP A 24 3.73 -5.85 -14.45
N GLU A 25 4.91 -6.36 -14.82
CA GLU A 25 6.02 -6.62 -13.89
C GLU A 25 6.45 -5.35 -13.12
N GLU A 26 6.51 -4.21 -13.81
CA GLU A 26 6.87 -2.92 -13.20
C GLU A 26 5.86 -2.49 -12.14
N SER A 27 4.57 -2.61 -12.46
CA SER A 27 3.46 -2.33 -11.56
C SER A 27 3.48 -3.23 -10.33
N ARG A 28 3.78 -4.53 -10.52
CA ARG A 28 3.94 -5.48 -9.41
C ARG A 28 5.09 -5.10 -8.50
N GLU A 29 6.23 -4.71 -9.05
CA GLU A 29 7.41 -4.38 -8.27
C GLU A 29 7.16 -3.13 -7.42
N ARG A 30 6.57 -2.07 -8.00
CA ARG A 30 6.19 -0.87 -7.23
C ARG A 30 5.22 -1.18 -6.10
N LEU A 31 4.21 -2.00 -6.35
CA LEU A 31 3.25 -2.40 -5.32
C LEU A 31 3.87 -3.27 -4.23
N ARG A 32 4.83 -4.14 -4.58
CA ARG A 32 5.61 -4.90 -3.59
C ARG A 32 6.42 -3.99 -2.67
N VAL A 33 7.08 -2.97 -3.22
CA VAL A 33 7.83 -1.99 -2.43
C VAL A 33 6.90 -1.23 -1.48
N LEU A 34 5.75 -0.77 -1.97
CA LEU A 34 4.74 -0.13 -1.13
C LEU A 34 4.24 -1.06 -0.01
N LEU A 35 3.95 -2.31 -0.32
CA LEU A 35 3.55 -3.32 0.66
C LEU A 35 4.59 -3.52 1.77
N ASP A 36 5.87 -3.57 1.40
CA ASP A 36 6.97 -3.72 2.35
C ASP A 36 7.12 -2.46 3.23
N ASP A 37 7.09 -1.28 2.62
CA ASP A 37 7.13 0.02 3.34
C ASP A 37 6.00 0.11 4.38
N ILE A 38 4.79 -0.31 4.02
CA ILE A 38 3.63 -0.34 4.94
C ILE A 38 3.87 -1.33 6.08
N ARG A 39 4.42 -2.50 5.78
CA ARG A 39 4.68 -3.53 6.78
C ARG A 39 5.72 -3.05 7.79
N VAL A 40 6.77 -2.40 7.30
CA VAL A 40 7.78 -1.75 8.15
C VAL A 40 7.17 -0.62 8.98
N ALA A 41 6.28 0.20 8.41
CA ALA A 41 5.61 1.27 9.15
C ALA A 41 4.66 0.74 10.26
N LEU A 42 4.02 -0.42 10.02
CA LEU A 42 3.14 -1.09 10.98
C LEU A 42 3.90 -1.84 12.08
N ASP A 43 5.01 -2.51 11.74
CA ASP A 43 5.83 -3.29 12.67
C ASP A 43 6.85 -2.41 13.42
N GLY A 44 7.23 -1.28 12.83
CA GLY A 44 8.21 -0.33 13.34
C GLY A 44 7.70 0.52 14.51
N ASP A 45 8.55 0.67 15.52
CA ASP A 45 8.37 1.54 16.66
C ASP A 45 8.19 3.02 16.20
N PRO A 46 7.28 3.80 16.81
CA PRO A 46 7.00 5.19 16.41
C PRO A 46 8.23 6.09 16.26
N ALA A 47 9.35 5.75 16.92
CA ALA A 47 10.58 6.51 16.90
C ALA A 47 11.34 6.47 15.56
N GLU A 48 11.05 5.52 14.66
CA GLU A 48 11.69 5.42 13.33
C GLU A 48 10.81 5.94 12.18
N ARG A 49 9.56 6.35 12.48
CA ARG A 49 8.55 6.81 11.50
C ARG A 49 8.88 8.14 10.83
N GLU A 50 9.90 8.83 11.30
CA GLU A 50 10.38 10.11 10.76
C GLU A 50 11.79 9.95 10.17
N SER A 51 11.94 9.12 9.14
CA SER A 51 13.10 9.23 8.24
C SER A 51 12.70 9.99 6.97
N PRO A 52 12.92 11.32 6.91
CA PRO A 52 12.64 12.12 5.73
C PRO A 52 13.72 11.88 4.68
N SER A 53 13.59 10.83 3.87
CA SER A 53 14.50 10.63 2.73
C SER A 53 13.85 9.92 1.54
N SER A 54 12.58 10.26 1.27
CA SER A 54 12.01 10.05 -0.05
C SER A 54 11.38 11.36 -0.47
N LYS A 55 11.79 11.91 -1.62
CA LYS A 55 11.31 13.20 -2.14
C LYS A 55 9.86 13.13 -2.67
N ASP A 56 9.14 12.06 -2.32
CA ASP A 56 7.89 11.59 -2.95
C ASP A 56 6.67 11.63 -2.01
N GLY A 57 6.75 12.28 -0.85
CA GLY A 57 5.60 12.45 0.07
C GLY A 57 5.48 11.38 1.16
N SER A 58 4.42 11.47 1.98
CA SER A 58 4.13 10.47 3.01
C SER A 58 3.81 9.11 2.38
N LEU A 59 3.91 8.02 3.16
CA LEU A 59 3.43 6.70 2.73
C LEU A 59 1.99 6.76 2.21
N GLY A 60 1.13 7.53 2.88
CA GLY A 60 -0.24 7.80 2.44
C GLY A 60 -0.34 8.46 1.07
N ASP A 61 0.50 9.45 0.76
CA ASP A 61 0.53 10.12 -0.55
C ASP A 61 0.96 9.16 -1.68
N ARG A 62 1.93 8.27 -1.39
CA ARG A 62 2.39 7.27 -2.35
C ARG A 62 1.31 6.21 -2.62
N LEU A 63 0.56 5.79 -1.61
CA LEU A 63 -0.60 4.92 -1.81
C LEU A 63 -1.72 5.61 -2.59
N GLN A 64 -2.06 6.85 -2.26
CA GLN A 64 -3.04 7.66 -3.02
C GLN A 64 -2.66 7.75 -4.50
N SER A 65 -1.39 8.03 -4.78
CA SER A 65 -0.88 8.08 -6.15
C SER A 65 -1.01 6.73 -6.87
N ALA A 66 -0.74 5.63 -6.17
CA ALA A 66 -0.96 4.29 -6.69
C ALA A 66 -2.45 4.02 -6.97
N VAL A 67 -3.38 4.42 -6.09
CA VAL A 67 -4.82 4.27 -6.35
C VAL A 67 -5.19 4.90 -7.69
N VAL A 68 -4.76 6.14 -7.95
CA VAL A 68 -5.05 6.86 -9.20
C VAL A 68 -4.43 6.18 -10.41
N GLU A 69 -3.19 5.70 -10.30
CA GLU A 69 -2.50 4.99 -11.38
C GLU A 69 -3.21 3.67 -11.74
N PHE A 70 -3.63 2.91 -10.73
CA PHE A 70 -4.28 1.62 -10.88
C PHE A 70 -5.79 1.73 -11.14
N GLU A 71 -6.43 2.88 -10.89
CA GLU A 71 -7.89 3.04 -11.04
C GLU A 71 -8.38 2.78 -12.47
N ALA A 72 -7.61 3.22 -13.47
CA ALA A 72 -7.98 3.07 -14.87
C ALA A 72 -7.68 1.66 -15.43
N ALA A 73 -6.60 1.03 -14.99
CA ALA A 73 -6.13 -0.24 -15.52
C ALA A 73 -6.62 -1.45 -14.70
N HIS A 74 -6.70 -1.31 -13.38
CA HIS A 74 -6.97 -2.38 -12.42
C HIS A 74 -7.91 -1.90 -11.30
N PRO A 75 -9.24 -1.78 -11.57
CA PRO A 75 -10.20 -1.21 -10.62
C PRO A 75 -10.31 -2.01 -9.31
N HIS A 76 -10.04 -3.32 -9.35
CA HIS A 76 -10.03 -4.16 -8.15
C HIS A 76 -8.82 -3.86 -7.27
N THR A 77 -7.64 -3.76 -7.88
CA THR A 77 -6.38 -3.42 -7.20
C THR A 77 -6.43 -2.01 -6.60
N SER A 78 -6.95 -1.02 -7.34
CA SER A 78 -7.08 0.35 -6.81
C SER A 78 -8.00 0.43 -5.59
N GLN A 79 -9.09 -0.34 -5.55
CA GLN A 79 -9.96 -0.42 -4.38
C GLN A 79 -9.26 -1.01 -3.15
N LEU A 80 -8.43 -2.04 -3.34
CA LEU A 80 -7.66 -2.64 -2.25
C LEU A 80 -6.62 -1.66 -1.71
N ILE A 81 -5.87 -0.99 -2.59
CA ILE A 81 -4.89 0.04 -2.21
C ILE A 81 -5.58 1.20 -1.47
N GLY A 82 -6.74 1.65 -1.95
CA GLY A 82 -7.50 2.72 -1.30
C GLY A 82 -7.93 2.35 0.12
N ARG A 83 -8.46 1.13 0.30
CA ARG A 83 -8.80 0.60 1.63
C ARG A 83 -7.60 0.56 2.57
N ILE A 84 -6.43 0.20 2.07
CA ILE A 84 -5.20 0.21 2.86
C ILE A 84 -4.85 1.65 3.25
N ALA A 85 -4.87 2.59 2.30
CA ALA A 85 -4.58 4.00 2.56
C ALA A 85 -5.52 4.63 3.61
N ASP A 86 -6.81 4.31 3.55
CA ASP A 86 -7.80 4.72 4.55
C ASP A 86 -7.50 4.11 5.93
N GLY A 87 -7.16 2.83 5.96
CA GLY A 87 -6.80 2.12 7.20
C GLY A 87 -5.55 2.71 7.86
N LEU A 88 -4.53 3.03 7.07
CA LEU A 88 -3.30 3.68 7.51
C LEU A 88 -3.58 5.11 8.02
N SER A 89 -4.33 5.91 7.25
CA SER A 89 -4.71 7.27 7.64
C SER A 89 -5.50 7.31 8.95
N ASN A 90 -6.39 6.33 9.16
CA ASN A 90 -7.16 6.21 10.39
C ASN A 90 -6.30 5.84 11.61
N MET A 91 -5.13 5.25 11.41
CA MET A 91 -4.14 4.97 12.46
C MET A 91 -3.19 6.15 12.72
N GLY A 92 -3.28 7.23 11.92
CA GLY A 92 -2.44 8.43 12.08
C GLY A 92 -1.00 8.22 11.65
N ILE A 93 -0.78 7.31 10.71
CA ILE A 93 0.52 6.96 10.11
C ILE A 93 0.52 7.25 8.62
#